data_AF-A0A942ETM8-F1
#
_entry.id   AF-A0A942ETM8-F1
#
_cell.length_a   1.000
_cell.length_b   1.000
_cell.length_c   1.000
_cell.angle_alpha   90.00
_cell.angle_beta   90.00
_cell.angle_gamma   90.00
#
_symmetry.space_group_name_H-M   'P 1'
#
loop_
_entity.id
_entity.type
_entity.pdbx_description
1 polymer ?
#
loop_
_entity_poly.entity_id
_entity_poly.type
_entity_poly.pdbx_seq_one_letter_code
_entity_poly.pdbx_strand_id
1 'polypeptide(L)'
;MKTKTVLCLTFLILLIFHLSPSVCFALTDEEIQKIQSLLKAQPVGERIAFWAERFVGTPYDPDPMGEYVTRATIVADERVDCMYLTFRAVELALSNTPEEAIQVSLGRRFQTKGILKEGRVVNYHDRFEYGEDMIFSGRWGKEITSEAGKTMRIKGSRGRDFVEVLPSEHLLKGLRKLKTGDILFFVKKPEERKAEEIVGHIGIIKIAQEVYLIHAGGTKGKGGEVKKILLKEYVLKMPFIGAKVTRFD
;
A
#
# COMPACT_ATOMS: atom_id res chain seq x y z
N MET A 1 -13.34 41.66 40.48
CA MET A 1 -12.73 40.31 40.63
C MET A 1 -13.52 39.21 39.89
N LYS A 2 -13.80 39.35 38.57
CA LYS A 2 -14.56 38.31 37.81
C LYS A 2 -14.05 38.05 36.38
N THR A 3 -12.86 38.52 36.03
CA THR A 3 -12.35 38.46 34.64
C THR A 3 -11.20 37.48 34.41
N LYS A 4 -10.63 36.87 35.46
CA LYS A 4 -9.50 35.93 35.32
C LYS A 4 -9.91 34.47 35.07
N THR A 5 -11.15 34.08 35.36
CA THR A 5 -11.59 32.68 35.27
C THR A 5 -11.95 32.25 33.86
N VAL A 6 -12.42 33.17 33.01
CA VAL A 6 -12.88 32.85 31.64
C VAL A 6 -11.71 32.63 30.68
N LEU A 7 -10.59 33.31 30.87
CA LEU A 7 -9.41 33.21 29.99
C LEU A 7 -8.66 31.87 30.14
N CYS A 8 -8.76 31.22 31.31
CA CYS A 8 -8.10 29.94 31.57
C CYS A 8 -8.86 28.76 30.91
N LEU A 9 -10.18 28.86 30.81
CA LEU A 9 -11.03 27.81 30.24
C LEU A 9 -10.92 27.76 28.70
N THR A 10 -10.78 28.91 28.03
CA THR A 10 -10.59 28.97 26.58
C THR A 10 -9.21 28.47 26.14
N PHE A 11 -8.17 28.68 26.94
CA PHE A 11 -6.82 28.17 26.64
C PHE A 11 -6.74 26.64 26.80
N LEU A 12 -7.50 26.06 27.74
CA LEU A 12 -7.54 24.61 27.97
C LEU A 12 -8.27 23.86 26.83
N ILE A 13 -9.33 24.45 26.26
CA ILE A 13 -10.09 23.85 25.13
C ILE A 13 -9.25 23.83 23.84
N LEU A 14 -8.47 24.88 23.57
CA LEU A 14 -7.55 24.93 22.43
C LEU A 14 -6.39 23.93 22.56
N LEU A 15 -5.96 23.61 23.78
CA LEU A 15 -4.93 22.60 24.03
C LEU A 15 -5.45 21.16 23.79
N ILE A 16 -6.72 20.88 24.10
CA ILE A 16 -7.35 19.56 23.86
C ILE A 16 -7.54 19.28 22.36
N PHE A 17 -7.84 20.31 21.56
CA PHE A 17 -7.93 20.16 20.09
C PHE A 17 -6.55 19.97 19.41
N HIS A 18 -5.46 20.45 20.01
CA HIS A 18 -4.10 20.23 19.48
C HIS A 18 -3.40 18.99 20.05
N LEU A 19 -3.96 18.35 21.07
CA LEU A 19 -3.47 17.11 21.68
C LEU A 19 -4.39 15.93 21.43
N SER A 20 -5.28 16.00 20.43
CA SER A 20 -5.96 14.79 19.95
C SER A 20 -4.87 13.88 19.37
N PRO A 21 -4.49 12.77 20.03
CA PRO A 21 -3.72 11.76 19.34
C PRO A 21 -4.57 11.39 18.13
N SER A 22 -4.01 11.34 16.92
CA SER A 22 -4.65 10.65 15.82
C SER A 22 -5.00 9.26 16.35
N VAL A 23 -6.25 9.04 16.73
CA VAL A 23 -6.64 7.79 17.35
C VAL A 23 -6.63 6.78 16.21
N CYS A 24 -5.49 6.14 16.05
CA CYS A 24 -5.28 5.15 15.02
C CYS A 24 -5.96 3.87 15.51
N PHE A 25 -7.25 3.77 15.22
CA PHE A 25 -7.98 2.54 15.46
C PHE A 25 -7.69 1.59 14.30
N ALA A 26 -7.08 0.44 14.63
CA ALA A 26 -7.11 -0.70 13.73
C ALA A 26 -8.57 -1.02 13.38
N LEU A 27 -8.81 -1.45 12.14
CA LEU A 27 -10.14 -1.83 11.68
C LEU A 27 -10.63 -3.05 12.46
N THR A 28 -11.86 -3.00 12.98
CA THR A 28 -12.46 -4.18 13.64
C THR A 28 -13.07 -5.14 12.63
N ASP A 29 -13.23 -6.41 13.01
CA ASP A 29 -13.85 -7.42 12.14
C ASP A 29 -15.31 -7.06 11.80
N GLU A 30 -16.05 -6.44 12.72
CA GLU A 30 -17.41 -5.96 12.46
C GLU A 30 -17.44 -4.82 11.43
N GLU A 31 -16.51 -3.87 11.53
CA GLU A 31 -16.37 -2.80 10.55
C GLU A 31 -16.00 -3.37 9.18
N ILE A 32 -15.07 -4.32 9.14
CA ILE A 32 -14.64 -5.00 7.92
C ILE A 32 -15.81 -5.72 7.27
N GLN A 33 -16.52 -6.56 8.02
CA GLN A 33 -17.66 -7.34 7.54
C GLN A 33 -18.76 -6.44 6.97
N LYS A 34 -19.07 -5.33 7.66
CA LYS A 34 -20.06 -4.36 7.19
C LYS A 34 -19.63 -3.73 5.87
N ILE A 35 -18.38 -3.30 5.75
CA ILE A 35 -17.86 -2.66 4.53
C ILE A 35 -17.79 -3.64 3.37
N GLN A 36 -17.26 -4.86 3.58
CA GLN A 36 -17.22 -5.90 2.54
C GLN A 36 -18.60 -6.19 1.98
N SER A 37 -19.63 -6.23 2.84
CA SER A 37 -21.01 -6.43 2.43
C SER A 37 -21.51 -5.28 1.53
N LEU A 38 -21.18 -4.03 1.86
CA LEU A 38 -21.53 -2.85 1.06
C LEU A 38 -20.82 -2.81 -0.30
N LEU A 39 -19.57 -3.28 -0.35
CA LEU A 39 -18.73 -3.24 -1.53
C LEU A 39 -18.92 -4.45 -2.46
N LYS A 40 -19.69 -5.46 -2.07
CA LYS A 40 -19.77 -6.76 -2.76
C LYS A 40 -20.06 -6.66 -4.26
N ALA A 41 -20.90 -5.71 -4.67
CA ALA A 41 -21.29 -5.51 -6.08
C ALA A 41 -20.33 -4.59 -6.88
N GLN A 42 -19.32 -4.00 -6.23
CA GLN A 42 -18.37 -3.11 -6.90
C GLN A 42 -17.29 -3.91 -7.63
N PRO A 43 -16.77 -3.39 -8.77
CA PRO A 43 -15.60 -3.97 -9.43
C PRO A 43 -14.40 -4.09 -8.48
N VAL A 44 -13.57 -5.12 -8.67
CA VAL A 44 -12.43 -5.41 -7.78
C VAL A 44 -11.53 -4.18 -7.61
N GLY A 45 -11.21 -3.48 -8.70
CA GLY A 45 -10.37 -2.27 -8.64
C GLY A 45 -10.95 -1.15 -7.77
N GLU A 46 -12.26 -0.92 -7.81
CA GLU A 46 -12.94 0.05 -6.94
C GLU A 46 -12.87 -0.36 -5.47
N ARG A 47 -13.01 -1.67 -5.19
CA ARG A 47 -12.87 -2.20 -3.82
C ARG A 47 -11.45 -2.03 -3.28
N ILE A 48 -10.43 -2.31 -4.11
CA ILE A 48 -9.01 -2.14 -3.73
C ILE A 48 -8.74 -0.68 -3.38
N ALA A 49 -9.15 0.25 -4.25
CA ALA A 49 -8.90 1.66 -4.00
C ALA A 49 -9.70 2.21 -2.82
N PHE A 50 -10.93 1.72 -2.60
CA PHE A 50 -11.72 2.06 -1.41
C PHE A 50 -10.96 1.64 -0.14
N TRP A 51 -10.49 0.39 -0.07
CA TRP A 51 -9.76 -0.09 1.10
C TRP A 51 -8.46 0.69 1.32
N ALA A 52 -7.70 0.96 0.26
CA ALA A 52 -6.51 1.80 0.35
C ALA A 52 -6.84 3.20 0.91
N GLU A 53 -7.95 3.80 0.49
CA GLU A 53 -8.40 5.11 0.96
C GLU A 53 -8.78 5.11 2.44
N ARG A 54 -9.31 4.00 2.97
CA ARG A 54 -9.61 3.87 4.41
C ARG A 54 -8.37 3.91 5.30
N PHE A 55 -7.19 3.62 4.76
CA PHE A 55 -5.92 3.72 5.46
C PHE A 55 -5.31 5.13 5.39
N VAL A 56 -5.86 6.08 4.64
CA VAL A 56 -5.31 7.45 4.57
C VAL A 56 -5.29 8.07 5.97
N GLY A 57 -4.13 8.58 6.39
CA GLY A 57 -3.88 9.09 7.73
C GLY A 57 -3.37 8.04 8.74
N THR A 58 -3.40 6.74 8.41
CA THR A 58 -2.78 5.71 9.24
C THR A 58 -1.26 5.95 9.31
N PRO A 59 -0.64 5.92 10.49
CA PRO A 59 0.78 6.16 10.63
C PRO A 59 1.64 5.14 9.88
N TYR A 60 2.78 5.60 9.38
CA TYR A 60 3.74 4.74 8.72
C TYR A 60 4.47 3.88 9.74
N ASP A 61 4.63 2.60 9.41
CA ASP A 61 5.33 1.62 10.24
C ASP A 61 6.86 1.90 10.31
N PRO A 62 7.39 2.33 11.47
CA PRO A 62 8.80 2.64 11.60
C PRO A 62 9.69 1.41 11.76
N ASP A 63 9.14 0.21 12.02
CA ASP A 63 9.89 -1.03 12.20
C ASP A 63 10.67 -1.36 10.91
N PRO A 64 12.01 -1.48 10.95
CA PRO A 64 12.84 -1.76 9.78
C PRO A 64 12.40 -2.97 8.95
N MET A 65 11.88 -4.01 9.59
CA MET A 65 11.35 -5.22 8.92
C MET A 65 9.86 -5.11 8.62
N GLY A 66 9.16 -4.27 9.37
CA GLY A 66 7.71 -4.16 9.39
C GLY A 66 7.11 -4.92 10.58
N GLU A 67 6.22 -4.29 11.32
CA GLU A 67 5.61 -4.84 12.54
C GLU A 67 4.87 -6.14 12.29
N TYR A 68 4.18 -6.23 11.15
CA TYR A 68 3.50 -7.45 10.72
C TYR A 68 4.48 -8.61 10.47
N VAL A 69 5.73 -8.31 10.07
CA VAL A 69 6.81 -9.30 9.92
C VAL A 69 7.38 -9.66 11.29
N THR A 70 7.76 -8.66 12.10
CA THR A 70 8.36 -8.87 13.43
C THR A 70 7.43 -9.63 14.37
N ARG A 71 6.13 -9.34 14.33
CA ARG A 71 5.11 -10.03 15.12
C ARG A 71 4.65 -11.36 14.50
N ALA A 72 5.07 -11.65 13.27
CA ALA A 72 4.61 -12.77 12.46
C ALA A 72 3.08 -12.84 12.32
N THR A 73 2.42 -11.70 12.14
CA THR A 73 0.95 -11.60 12.03
C THR A 73 0.49 -11.26 10.62
N ILE A 74 -0.77 -11.60 10.32
CA ILE A 74 -1.42 -11.19 9.07
C ILE A 74 -1.97 -9.77 9.18
N VAL A 75 -2.56 -9.43 10.34
CA VAL A 75 -3.17 -8.13 10.61
C VAL A 75 -2.28 -7.34 11.58
N ALA A 76 -2.00 -6.08 11.21
CA ALA A 76 -1.26 -5.05 11.92
C ALA A 76 -1.72 -3.67 11.39
N ASP A 77 -3.03 -3.41 11.40
CA ASP A 77 -3.65 -2.24 10.77
C ASP A 77 -3.31 -0.91 11.48
N GLU A 78 -2.65 -0.96 12.65
CA GLU A 78 -2.28 0.22 13.44
C GLU A 78 -1.20 1.07 12.78
N ARG A 79 -0.30 0.45 12.02
CA ARG A 79 0.78 1.14 11.30
C ARG A 79 1.13 0.38 10.04
N VAL A 80 1.32 1.09 8.94
CA VAL A 80 1.44 0.46 7.63
C VAL A 80 2.64 0.97 6.85
N ASP A 81 3.36 0.05 6.20
CA ASP A 81 4.30 0.40 5.13
C ASP A 81 3.69 0.15 3.75
N CYS A 82 4.45 0.39 2.68
CA CYS A 82 3.95 0.30 1.32
C CYS A 82 3.54 -1.13 0.91
N MET A 83 4.26 -2.13 1.43
CA MET A 83 3.94 -3.54 1.21
C MET A 83 2.65 -3.90 1.95
N TYR A 84 2.59 -3.60 3.25
CA TYR A 84 1.43 -3.93 4.08
C TYR A 84 0.15 -3.23 3.60
N LEU A 85 0.22 -1.94 3.24
CA LEU A 85 -0.93 -1.23 2.67
C LEU A 85 -1.47 -1.94 1.43
N THR A 86 -0.57 -2.37 0.53
CA THR A 86 -0.93 -3.10 -0.69
C THR A 86 -1.53 -4.46 -0.36
N PHE A 87 -0.91 -5.20 0.55
CA PHE A 87 -1.39 -6.50 1.03
C PHE A 87 -2.81 -6.37 1.56
N ARG A 88 -2.99 -5.50 2.53
CA ARG A 88 -4.25 -5.38 3.26
C ARG A 88 -5.39 -4.87 2.38
N ALA A 89 -5.13 -3.86 1.55
CA ALA A 89 -6.14 -3.34 0.63
C ALA A 89 -6.62 -4.39 -0.38
N VAL A 90 -5.71 -5.18 -0.94
CA VAL A 90 -6.04 -6.24 -1.90
C VAL A 90 -6.76 -7.40 -1.21
N GLU A 91 -6.29 -7.85 -0.06
CA GLU A 91 -6.87 -8.99 0.67
C GLU A 91 -8.31 -8.72 1.11
N LEU A 92 -8.57 -7.52 1.63
CA LEU A 92 -9.91 -7.08 2.00
C LEU A 92 -10.81 -6.89 0.78
N ALA A 93 -10.26 -6.45 -0.35
CA ALA A 93 -11.00 -6.27 -1.60
C ALA A 93 -11.36 -7.59 -2.29
N LEU A 94 -10.61 -8.67 -2.03
CA LEU A 94 -10.80 -9.98 -2.67
C LEU A 94 -11.56 -10.98 -1.79
N SER A 95 -12.11 -10.53 -0.67
CA SER A 95 -12.82 -11.36 0.31
C SER A 95 -14.20 -10.77 0.64
N ASN A 96 -15.08 -11.61 1.17
CA ASN A 96 -16.43 -11.25 1.58
C ASN A 96 -16.62 -11.25 3.10
N THR A 97 -15.67 -11.84 3.84
CA THR A 97 -15.62 -11.82 5.32
C THR A 97 -14.20 -11.54 5.82
N PRO A 98 -14.03 -11.12 7.09
CA PRO A 98 -12.72 -10.99 7.72
C PRO A 98 -11.89 -12.28 7.66
N GLU A 99 -12.50 -13.45 7.92
CA GLU A 99 -11.83 -14.75 7.92
C GLU A 99 -11.37 -15.14 6.51
N GLU A 100 -12.20 -14.88 5.49
CA GLU A 100 -11.81 -15.08 4.10
C GLU A 100 -10.62 -14.20 3.73
N ALA A 101 -10.58 -12.94 4.22
CA ALA A 101 -9.44 -12.06 4.01
C ALA A 101 -8.14 -12.68 4.53
N ILE A 102 -8.17 -13.31 5.72
CA ILE A 102 -7.00 -14.03 6.26
C ILE A 102 -6.57 -15.18 5.34
N GLN A 103 -7.50 -15.95 4.79
CA GLN A 103 -7.18 -17.02 3.85
C GLN A 103 -6.56 -16.49 2.56
N VAL A 104 -7.06 -15.36 2.05
CA VAL A 104 -6.46 -14.66 0.90
C VAL A 104 -5.04 -14.21 1.23
N SER A 105 -4.79 -13.64 2.42
CA SER A 105 -3.44 -13.23 2.84
C SER A 105 -2.46 -14.39 2.86
N LEU A 106 -2.84 -15.52 3.48
CA LEU A 106 -2.01 -16.73 3.54
C LEU A 106 -1.71 -17.30 2.15
N GLY A 107 -2.64 -17.16 1.20
CA GLY A 107 -2.47 -17.61 -0.17
C GLY A 107 -1.67 -16.66 -1.07
N ARG A 108 -1.49 -15.38 -0.71
CA ARG A 108 -0.87 -14.36 -1.59
C ARG A 108 0.45 -13.80 -1.10
N ARG A 109 0.66 -13.68 0.21
CA ARG A 109 1.87 -13.07 0.78
C ARG A 109 3.11 -13.96 0.75
N PHE A 110 2.96 -15.27 0.54
CA PHE A 110 4.00 -16.27 0.79
C PHE A 110 4.29 -17.11 -0.45
N GLN A 111 5.54 -17.51 -0.70
CA GLN A 111 5.93 -18.31 -1.86
C GLN A 111 5.16 -19.63 -1.89
N THR A 112 5.08 -20.31 -0.75
CA THR A 112 4.13 -21.39 -0.44
C THR A 112 2.98 -20.85 0.41
N LYS A 113 1.88 -21.59 0.63
CA LYS A 113 0.77 -21.08 1.45
C LYS A 113 1.24 -20.84 2.90
N GLY A 114 0.91 -19.68 3.47
CA GLY A 114 1.19 -19.37 4.87
C GLY A 114 0.47 -20.32 5.84
N ILE A 115 1.11 -20.64 6.95
CA ILE A 115 0.62 -21.56 7.97
C ILE A 115 0.33 -20.81 9.26
N LEU A 116 -0.95 -20.59 9.56
CA LEU A 116 -1.40 -19.92 10.78
C LEU A 116 -1.52 -20.91 11.94
N LYS A 117 -0.84 -20.64 13.07
CA LYS A 117 -0.98 -21.35 14.35
C LYS A 117 -1.04 -20.33 15.47
N GLU A 118 -2.05 -20.43 16.33
CA GLU A 118 -2.19 -19.58 17.53
C GLU A 118 -2.08 -18.07 17.22
N GLY A 119 -2.68 -17.64 16.10
CA GLY A 119 -2.66 -16.24 15.66
C GLY A 119 -1.35 -15.76 15.01
N ARG A 120 -0.36 -16.64 14.80
CA ARG A 120 0.92 -16.31 14.15
C ARG A 120 1.19 -17.20 12.95
N VAL A 121 1.89 -16.66 11.94
CA VAL A 121 2.30 -17.44 10.77
C VAL A 121 3.68 -18.03 11.00
N VAL A 122 3.76 -19.36 11.09
CA VAL A 122 4.99 -20.06 11.51
C VAL A 122 6.06 -20.12 10.42
N ASN A 123 5.68 -19.97 9.15
CA ASN A 123 6.59 -19.90 8.02
C ASN A 123 6.75 -18.47 7.48
N TYR A 124 6.80 -17.46 8.35
CA TYR A 124 6.84 -16.05 7.89
C TYR A 124 8.05 -15.71 6.99
N HIS A 125 9.15 -16.43 7.16
CA HIS A 125 10.35 -16.30 6.33
C HIS A 125 10.09 -16.63 4.85
N ASP A 126 9.03 -17.37 4.53
CA ASP A 126 8.63 -17.74 3.17
C ASP A 126 7.83 -16.64 2.45
N ARG A 127 7.70 -15.45 3.05
CA ARG A 127 6.97 -14.32 2.45
C ARG A 127 7.65 -13.81 1.17
N PHE A 128 6.89 -13.10 0.35
CA PHE A 128 7.44 -12.18 -0.64
C PHE A 128 8.06 -10.98 0.08
N GLU A 129 9.39 -11.00 0.17
CA GLU A 129 10.16 -9.93 0.78
C GLU A 129 10.27 -8.69 -0.14
N TYR A 130 10.25 -8.90 -1.44
CA TYR A 130 10.47 -7.85 -2.44
C TYR A 130 9.26 -7.63 -3.34
N GLY A 131 8.98 -6.38 -3.70
CA GLY A 131 7.85 -6.00 -4.54
C GLY A 131 7.89 -6.65 -5.93
N GLU A 132 9.08 -6.88 -6.50
CA GLU A 132 9.18 -7.60 -7.77
C GLU A 132 8.74 -9.07 -7.68
N ASP A 133 8.91 -9.74 -6.53
CA ASP A 133 8.47 -11.13 -6.35
C ASP A 133 6.93 -11.20 -6.35
N MET A 134 6.27 -10.17 -5.83
CA MET A 134 4.81 -10.01 -5.95
C MET A 134 4.38 -9.98 -7.42
N ILE A 135 5.02 -9.14 -8.24
CA ILE A 135 4.71 -9.01 -9.67
C ILE A 135 4.94 -10.34 -10.39
N PHE A 136 6.12 -10.92 -10.22
CA PHE A 136 6.53 -12.13 -10.95
C PHE A 136 5.73 -13.37 -10.55
N SER A 137 5.16 -13.39 -9.36
CA SER A 137 4.28 -14.48 -8.94
C SER A 137 2.96 -14.54 -9.70
N GLY A 138 2.54 -13.44 -10.36
CA GLY A 138 1.22 -13.29 -10.96
C GLY A 138 0.07 -13.26 -9.96
N ARG A 139 0.35 -13.33 -8.65
CA ARG A 139 -0.67 -13.31 -7.58
C ARG A 139 -1.08 -11.90 -7.17
N TRP A 140 -0.50 -10.87 -7.74
CA TRP A 140 -0.77 -9.47 -7.39
C TRP A 140 -1.38 -8.71 -8.56
N GLY A 141 -2.23 -9.40 -9.34
CA GLY A 141 -2.86 -8.91 -10.55
C GLY A 141 -2.07 -9.27 -11.80
N LYS A 142 -2.72 -9.15 -12.95
CA LYS A 142 -2.07 -9.28 -14.26
C LYS A 142 -1.13 -8.10 -14.46
N GLU A 143 0.10 -8.36 -14.91
CA GLU A 143 1.01 -7.28 -15.31
C GLU A 143 0.53 -6.64 -16.63
N ILE A 144 0.24 -5.33 -16.59
CA ILE A 144 -0.27 -4.56 -17.73
C ILE A 144 0.67 -3.40 -18.12
N THR A 145 1.93 -3.46 -17.69
CA THR A 145 2.94 -2.39 -17.86
C THR A 145 3.04 -1.89 -19.32
N SER A 146 3.07 -2.81 -20.29
CA SER A 146 3.15 -2.48 -21.73
C SER A 146 1.82 -1.99 -22.31
N GLU A 147 0.69 -2.38 -21.73
CA GLU A 147 -0.63 -1.87 -22.11
C GLU A 147 -0.79 -0.40 -21.68
N ALA A 148 -0.24 -0.06 -20.50
CA ALA A 148 -0.25 1.28 -19.94
C ALA A 148 0.63 2.29 -20.71
N GLY A 149 1.67 1.83 -21.44
CA GLY A 149 2.49 2.71 -22.28
C GLY A 149 3.74 2.05 -22.85
N LYS A 150 4.53 2.82 -23.60
CA LYS A 150 5.80 2.34 -24.16
C LYS A 150 6.78 2.04 -23.02
N THR A 151 7.33 0.83 -23.03
CA THR A 151 8.29 0.36 -22.02
C THR A 151 9.74 0.55 -22.48
N MET A 152 10.65 0.47 -21.52
CA MET A 152 12.09 0.34 -21.77
C MET A 152 12.64 -0.87 -20.99
N ARG A 153 13.75 -1.42 -21.47
CA ARG A 153 14.48 -2.47 -20.76
C ARG A 153 15.55 -1.87 -19.87
N ILE A 154 15.67 -2.39 -18.66
CA ILE A 154 16.76 -2.10 -17.74
C ILE A 154 17.39 -3.40 -17.26
N LYS A 155 18.60 -3.32 -16.70
CA LYS A 155 19.26 -4.47 -16.05
C LYS A 155 18.33 -5.08 -15.01
N GLY A 156 18.16 -6.40 -15.05
CA GLY A 156 17.40 -7.15 -14.06
C GLY A 156 18.18 -7.34 -12.76
N SER A 157 17.72 -8.27 -11.92
CA SER A 157 18.40 -8.70 -10.70
C SER A 157 18.00 -10.13 -10.36
N ARG A 158 18.72 -10.75 -9.40
CA ARG A 158 18.32 -12.03 -8.79
C ARG A 158 18.01 -13.13 -9.83
N GLY A 159 18.91 -13.27 -10.81
CA GLY A 159 18.81 -14.28 -11.88
C GLY A 159 18.05 -13.84 -13.13
N ARG A 160 17.64 -12.57 -13.23
CA ARG A 160 17.02 -12.00 -14.43
C ARG A 160 17.98 -11.06 -15.16
N ASP A 161 18.15 -11.27 -16.46
CA ASP A 161 19.03 -10.42 -17.29
C ASP A 161 18.50 -9.00 -17.44
N PHE A 162 17.19 -8.87 -17.70
CA PHE A 162 16.51 -7.59 -17.87
C PHE A 162 15.07 -7.63 -17.35
N VAL A 163 14.54 -6.44 -17.08
CA VAL A 163 13.11 -6.23 -16.82
C VAL A 163 12.59 -5.07 -17.65
N GLU A 164 11.33 -5.16 -18.05
CA GLU A 164 10.62 -4.07 -18.73
C GLU A 164 9.94 -3.15 -17.70
N VAL A 165 10.08 -1.84 -17.92
CA VAL A 165 9.56 -0.80 -17.04
C VAL A 165 8.88 0.25 -17.90
N LEU A 166 7.76 0.79 -17.43
CA LEU A 166 7.11 1.95 -18.01
C LEU A 166 7.82 3.22 -17.50
N PRO A 167 8.59 3.94 -18.34
CA PRO A 167 9.35 5.11 -17.88
C PRO A 167 8.42 6.20 -17.35
N SER A 168 8.90 6.99 -16.39
CA SER A 168 8.11 8.04 -15.72
C SER A 168 7.44 9.00 -16.72
N GLU A 169 8.14 9.39 -17.80
CA GLU A 169 7.54 10.24 -18.84
C GLU A 169 6.38 9.58 -19.60
N HIS A 170 6.45 8.26 -19.84
CA HIS A 170 5.43 7.50 -20.54
C HIS A 170 4.26 7.15 -19.61
N LEU A 171 4.53 6.96 -18.31
CA LEU A 171 3.49 6.87 -17.29
C LEU A 171 2.66 8.15 -17.24
N LEU A 172 3.30 9.33 -17.24
CA LEU A 172 2.61 10.62 -17.24
C LEU A 172 1.81 10.87 -18.52
N LYS A 173 2.34 10.50 -19.69
CA LYS A 173 1.59 10.56 -20.97
C LYS A 173 0.44 9.54 -21.01
N GLY A 174 0.55 8.45 -20.25
CA GLY A 174 -0.36 7.31 -20.22
C GLY A 174 -1.42 7.33 -19.12
N LEU A 175 -1.55 8.41 -18.33
CA LEU A 175 -2.45 8.47 -17.17
C LEU A 175 -3.88 7.99 -17.45
N ARG A 176 -4.42 8.32 -18.64
CA ARG A 176 -5.78 7.90 -19.08
C ARG A 176 -5.96 6.40 -19.29
N LYS A 177 -4.88 5.62 -19.34
CA LYS A 177 -4.90 4.15 -19.50
C LYS A 177 -4.92 3.40 -18.17
N LEU A 178 -4.62 4.11 -17.09
CA LEU A 178 -4.75 3.57 -15.74
C LEU A 178 -6.22 3.43 -15.39
N LYS A 179 -6.50 2.56 -14.42
CA LYS A 179 -7.82 2.36 -13.83
C LYS A 179 -7.72 2.45 -12.30
N THR A 180 -8.83 2.79 -11.66
CA THR A 180 -8.94 2.66 -10.20
C THR A 180 -8.60 1.24 -9.77
N GLY A 181 -7.74 1.11 -8.75
CA GLY A 181 -7.27 -0.17 -8.22
C GLY A 181 -6.03 -0.74 -8.91
N ASP A 182 -5.51 -0.09 -9.95
CA ASP A 182 -4.18 -0.44 -10.48
C ASP A 182 -3.13 -0.27 -9.39
N ILE A 183 -2.19 -1.20 -9.33
CA ILE A 183 -1.07 -1.18 -8.38
C ILE A 183 0.18 -0.75 -9.15
N LEU A 184 0.80 0.33 -8.71
CA LEU A 184 2.07 0.82 -9.24
C LEU A 184 3.22 0.36 -8.35
N PHE A 185 4.18 -0.31 -8.98
CA PHE A 185 5.45 -0.70 -8.37
C PHE A 185 6.55 0.19 -8.94
N PHE A 186 6.95 1.20 -8.18
CA PHE A 186 7.94 2.19 -8.62
C PHE A 186 9.34 1.59 -8.62
N VAL A 187 10.04 1.74 -9.73
CA VAL A 187 11.30 1.06 -10.00
C VAL A 187 12.49 1.97 -9.76
N LYS A 188 13.49 1.45 -9.02
CA LYS A 188 14.76 2.12 -8.75
C LYS A 188 15.71 2.00 -9.94
N LYS A 189 16.60 2.98 -10.07
CA LYS A 189 17.76 2.87 -10.99
C LYS A 189 18.61 1.66 -10.61
N PRO A 190 19.14 0.90 -11.58
CA PRO A 190 20.03 -0.24 -11.32
C PRO A 190 21.17 0.07 -10.33
N GLU A 191 21.80 1.24 -10.45
CA GLU A 191 22.91 1.71 -9.64
C GLU A 191 22.52 2.15 -8.21
N GLU A 192 21.23 2.39 -7.95
CA GLU A 192 20.70 2.79 -6.63
C GLU A 192 20.09 1.60 -5.84
N ARG A 193 20.13 0.40 -6.41
CA ARG A 193 19.55 -0.81 -5.79
C ARG A 193 20.39 -1.27 -4.60
N LYS A 194 19.71 -1.69 -3.54
CA LYS A 194 20.30 -2.34 -2.37
C LYS A 194 19.75 -3.76 -2.32
N ALA A 195 20.59 -4.75 -2.01
CA ALA A 195 20.21 -6.17 -2.11
C ALA A 195 19.60 -6.56 -3.47
N GLU A 196 19.99 -5.84 -4.53
CA GLU A 196 19.44 -5.95 -5.89
C GLU A 196 17.91 -5.76 -6.03
N GLU A 197 17.24 -5.16 -5.05
CA GLU A 197 15.80 -4.86 -5.06
C GLU A 197 15.43 -3.91 -6.21
N ILE A 198 14.51 -4.34 -7.07
CA ILE A 198 14.05 -3.57 -8.24
C ILE A 198 13.01 -2.53 -7.81
N VAL A 199 12.02 -2.96 -7.04
CA VAL A 199 10.89 -2.12 -6.63
C VAL A 199 11.27 -1.35 -5.37
N GLY A 200 11.28 -0.02 -5.43
CA GLY A 200 11.59 0.81 -4.27
C GLY A 200 10.36 1.31 -3.50
N HIS A 201 9.18 1.29 -4.12
CA HIS A 201 7.95 1.76 -3.49
C HIS A 201 6.71 1.24 -4.21
N ILE A 202 5.57 1.18 -3.51
CA ILE A 202 4.30 0.71 -4.05
C ILE A 202 3.18 1.69 -3.69
N GLY A 203 2.22 1.87 -4.60
CA GLY A 203 0.97 2.54 -4.29
C GLY A 203 -0.17 2.13 -5.21
N ILE A 204 -1.38 2.56 -4.86
CA ILE A 204 -2.64 2.16 -5.49
C ILE A 204 -3.27 3.36 -6.17
N ILE A 205 -3.79 3.18 -7.37
CA ILE A 205 -4.44 4.23 -8.15
C ILE A 205 -5.89 4.43 -7.72
N LYS A 206 -6.30 5.69 -7.56
CA LYS A 206 -7.70 6.10 -7.51
C LYS A 206 -7.97 7.15 -8.58
N ILE A 207 -8.90 6.87 -9.49
CA ILE A 207 -9.35 7.84 -10.48
C ILE A 207 -10.60 8.55 -9.94
N ALA A 208 -10.56 9.88 -9.95
CA ALA A 208 -11.69 10.74 -9.69
C ALA A 208 -11.69 11.87 -10.73
N GLN A 209 -11.73 13.14 -10.31
CA GLN A 209 -11.48 14.28 -11.20
C GLN A 209 -10.06 14.27 -11.77
N GLU A 210 -9.11 13.74 -10.99
CA GLU A 210 -7.72 13.54 -11.36
C GLU A 210 -7.27 12.12 -10.99
N VAL A 211 -6.04 11.76 -11.37
CA VAL A 211 -5.44 10.46 -11.03
C VAL A 211 -4.62 10.61 -9.76
N TYR A 212 -5.06 9.93 -8.71
CA TYR A 212 -4.43 9.94 -7.40
C TYR A 212 -3.63 8.67 -7.16
N LEU A 213 -2.54 8.81 -6.40
CA LEU A 213 -1.78 7.73 -5.80
C LEU A 213 -2.10 7.69 -4.31
N ILE A 214 -2.58 6.54 -3.83
CA ILE A 214 -2.69 6.23 -2.40
C ILE A 214 -1.49 5.37 -2.01
N HIS A 215 -0.67 5.84 -1.08
CA HIS A 215 0.53 5.11 -0.67
C HIS A 215 0.96 5.43 0.77
N ALA A 216 1.68 4.51 1.39
CA ALA A 216 2.32 4.72 2.70
C ALA A 216 3.56 5.63 2.53
N GLY A 217 3.42 6.92 2.81
CA GLY A 217 4.47 7.92 2.65
C GLY A 217 5.25 8.17 3.94
N GLY A 218 6.29 7.36 4.18
CA GLY A 218 7.13 7.50 5.37
C GLY A 218 8.52 6.90 5.21
N THR A 219 9.28 6.88 6.31
CA THR A 219 10.63 6.34 6.36
C THR A 219 10.80 5.52 7.63
N LYS A 220 11.42 4.33 7.50
CA LYS A 220 11.76 3.48 8.64
C LYS A 220 12.57 4.25 9.69
N GLY A 221 12.24 4.05 10.96
CA GLY A 221 12.79 4.78 12.11
C GLY A 221 12.32 6.24 12.27
N LYS A 222 11.68 6.86 11.27
CA LYS A 222 11.17 8.25 11.35
C LYS A 222 9.64 8.35 11.36
N GLY A 223 8.95 7.36 10.79
CA GLY A 223 7.50 7.38 10.62
C GLY A 223 7.06 8.16 9.38
N GLY A 224 5.85 8.69 9.43
CA GLY A 224 5.10 9.21 8.28
C GLY A 224 3.65 8.75 8.37
N GLU A 225 2.94 8.72 7.25
CA GLU A 225 1.55 8.27 7.20
C GLU A 225 1.16 7.85 5.77
N VAL A 226 0.02 7.18 5.64
CA VAL A 226 -0.59 6.94 4.33
C VAL A 226 -1.20 8.22 3.79
N LYS A 227 -0.92 8.52 2.52
CA LYS A 227 -1.34 9.73 1.84
C LYS A 227 -2.05 9.40 0.54
N LYS A 228 -3.01 10.25 0.19
CA LYS A 228 -3.60 10.34 -1.14
C LYS A 228 -3.12 11.63 -1.78
N ILE A 229 -2.35 11.53 -2.86
CA ILE A 229 -1.73 12.66 -3.55
C ILE A 229 -1.91 12.54 -5.06
N LEU A 230 -1.69 13.62 -5.80
CA LEU A 230 -1.72 13.56 -7.26
C LEU A 230 -0.57 12.70 -7.78
N LEU A 231 -0.88 11.71 -8.62
CA LEU A 231 0.13 10.81 -9.18
C LEU A 231 1.17 11.59 -9.99
N LYS A 232 0.72 12.61 -10.73
CA LYS A 232 1.60 13.47 -11.53
C LYS A 232 2.67 14.14 -10.67
N GLU A 233 2.28 14.71 -9.53
CA GLU A 233 3.21 15.38 -8.61
C GLU A 233 4.20 14.39 -8.00
N TYR A 234 3.73 13.21 -7.61
CA TYR A 234 4.58 12.17 -7.06
C TYR A 234 5.65 11.71 -8.06
N VAL A 235 5.25 11.40 -9.29
CA VAL A 235 6.16 10.92 -10.35
C VAL A 235 7.20 11.98 -10.73
N LEU A 236 6.84 13.26 -10.71
CA LEU A 236 7.78 14.35 -11.00
C LEU A 236 8.79 14.62 -9.88
N LYS A 237 8.42 14.31 -8.63
CA LYS A 237 9.25 14.60 -7.45
C LYS A 237 10.19 13.45 -7.07
N MET A 238 9.75 12.21 -7.28
CA MET A 238 10.46 11.03 -6.79
C MET A 238 11.52 10.52 -7.79
N PRO A 239 12.67 10.02 -7.32
CA PRO A 239 13.80 9.65 -8.18
C PRO A 239 13.64 8.28 -8.89
N PHE A 240 12.41 7.80 -9.08
CA PHE A 240 12.15 6.54 -9.76
C PHE A 240 12.27 6.68 -11.28
N ILE A 241 12.82 5.68 -11.94
CA ILE A 241 12.95 5.67 -13.41
C ILE A 241 11.64 5.36 -14.12
N GLY A 242 10.68 4.78 -13.40
CA GLY A 242 9.38 4.41 -13.93
C GLY A 242 8.65 3.50 -12.97
N ALA A 243 7.66 2.78 -13.49
CA ALA A 243 6.89 1.81 -12.72
C ALA A 243 6.61 0.55 -13.52
N LYS A 244 6.29 -0.53 -12.82
CA LYS A 244 5.50 -1.64 -13.34
C LYS A 244 4.06 -1.50 -12.85
N VAL A 245 3.11 -1.96 -13.65
CA VAL A 245 1.68 -1.83 -13.33
C VAL A 245 1.03 -3.19 -13.31
N THR A 246 0.29 -3.50 -12.25
CA THR A 246 -0.57 -4.67 -12.21
C THR A 246 -2.03 -4.28 -12.01
N ARG A 247 -2.94 -5.14 -12.48
CA ARG A 247 -4.39 -4.93 -12.41
C ARG A 247 -5.10 -6.22 -12.04
N PHE A 248 -6.11 -6.11 -11.18
CA PHE A 248 -7.09 -7.16 -10.96
C PHE A 248 -8.34 -6.86 -11.81
N ASP A 249 -8.85 -7.89 -12.49
CA ASP A 249 -10.09 -7.83 -13.26
C ASP A 249 -11.30 -8.19 -12.40
#